data_AF-A0AAD9LXI3-F1
#
_entry.id   AF-A0AAD9LXI3-F1
#
_cell.length_a   1.000
_cell.length_b   1.000
_cell.length_c   1.000
_cell.angle_alpha   90.00
_cell.angle_beta   90.00
_cell.angle_gamma   90.00
#
_symmetry.space_group_name_H-M   'P 1'
#
loop_
_entity.id
_entity.type
_entity.pdbx_description
1 polymer ?
#
loop_
_entity_poly.entity_id
_entity_poly.type
_entity_poly.pdbx_seq_one_letter_code
_entity_poly.pdbx_strand_id
1 'polypeptide(L)'
;MAHLPPSTAIFSPSIARIAASTAKDWSYVDSWLASKYQGRPVPSFERNSETLKSLLALANSNENADEERELVASAEIGALHDVAAAQDPPEINSEMPPSDTARERMLGAVQDHLTREGRTALNSMATLSCQLAVAYPDAESLGRSMIGLHAEASEMEQTRVRVSILQKYIDQESAAVDELLRTLRSDDYKPANDLARQNLDMQRRIKAMAARIPELRDRISNFKHHTVASHPTIEQMAQEEAGYLGLLAEKKSLDEDVDQFSGLPDNVKMARAELEHLRAEVLAITRHRDTIFEGLVERESPRKGH
;
A
#
# COMPACT_ATOMS: atom_id res chain seq x y z
N MET A 1 -13.09 3.61 69.71
CA MET A 1 -13.68 3.84 68.36
C MET A 1 -12.52 3.86 67.38
N ALA A 2 -12.33 2.96 66.43
CA ALA A 2 -13.24 2.06 65.77
C ALA A 2 -12.62 0.65 65.65
N HIS A 3 -13.49 -0.34 65.57
CA HIS A 3 -13.18 -1.75 65.40
C HIS A 3 -12.66 -1.98 63.97
N LEU A 4 -11.43 -2.46 63.84
CA LEU A 4 -10.99 -3.19 62.64
C LEU A 4 -10.93 -4.67 63.02
N PRO A 5 -11.75 -5.53 62.39
CA PRO A 5 -11.83 -6.93 62.76
C PRO A 5 -10.52 -7.66 62.40
N PRO A 6 -10.01 -8.52 63.29
CA PRO A 6 -8.96 -9.46 62.96
C PRO A 6 -9.57 -10.65 62.21
N SER A 7 -8.95 -11.01 61.09
CA SER A 7 -9.13 -12.29 60.37
C SER A 7 -10.43 -12.46 59.58
N THR A 8 -10.33 -12.51 58.24
CA THR A 8 -10.94 -13.56 57.41
C THR A 8 -10.50 -13.39 55.93
N ALA A 9 -9.94 -14.46 55.35
CA ALA A 9 -9.67 -14.70 53.91
C ALA A 9 -8.23 -14.57 53.33
N ILE A 10 -7.14 -14.64 54.11
CA ILE A 10 -5.75 -14.66 53.56
C ILE A 10 -5.15 -16.08 53.37
N PHE A 11 -5.80 -17.15 53.82
CA PHE A 11 -5.17 -18.50 53.81
C PHE A 11 -5.90 -19.50 52.92
N SER A 12 -5.84 -19.29 51.60
CA SER A 12 -5.85 -20.42 50.66
C SER A 12 -4.40 -20.65 50.22
N PRO A 13 -3.85 -21.88 50.29
CA PRO A 13 -2.52 -22.20 49.78
C PRO A 13 -2.29 -21.74 48.34
N SER A 14 -3.36 -21.64 47.55
CA SER A 14 -3.33 -21.14 46.18
C SER A 14 -3.05 -19.62 46.14
N ILE A 15 -3.74 -18.82 46.96
CA ILE A 15 -3.55 -17.36 47.02
C ILE A 15 -2.18 -17.02 47.59
N ALA A 16 -1.74 -17.73 48.62
CA ALA A 16 -0.39 -17.57 49.18
C ALA A 16 0.70 -17.91 48.15
N ARG A 17 0.49 -18.94 47.32
CA ARG A 17 1.41 -19.29 46.23
C ARG A 17 1.46 -18.21 45.15
N ILE A 18 0.31 -17.67 44.75
CA ILE A 18 0.22 -16.58 43.76
C ILE A 18 0.88 -15.30 44.30
N ALA A 19 0.65 -14.96 45.57
CA ALA A 19 1.29 -13.81 46.21
C ALA A 19 2.81 -13.99 46.35
N ALA A 20 3.26 -15.20 46.64
CA ALA A 20 4.69 -15.52 46.71
C ALA A 20 5.36 -15.48 45.32
N SER A 21 4.69 -15.96 44.27
CA SER A 21 5.22 -15.88 42.90
C SER A 21 5.28 -14.44 42.41
N THR A 22 4.23 -13.64 42.63
CA THR A 22 4.25 -12.22 42.24
C THR A 22 5.29 -11.43 43.02
N ALA A 23 5.51 -11.73 44.30
CA ALA A 23 6.59 -11.11 45.08
C ALA A 23 7.98 -11.46 44.53
N LYS A 24 8.18 -12.71 44.09
CA LYS A 24 9.43 -13.15 43.45
C LYS A 24 9.65 -12.43 42.12
N ASP A 25 8.61 -12.31 41.30
CA ASP A 25 8.69 -11.62 40.01
C ASP A 25 9.03 -10.13 40.20
N TRP A 26 8.45 -9.47 41.20
CA TRP A 26 8.83 -8.11 41.57
C TRP A 26 10.27 -8.00 42.06
N SER A 27 10.76 -8.95 42.85
CA SER A 27 12.17 -8.93 43.28
C SER A 27 13.14 -9.09 42.10
N TYR A 28 12.78 -9.89 41.11
CA TYR A 28 13.55 -10.05 39.89
C TYR A 28 13.58 -8.73 39.09
N VAL A 29 12.43 -8.12 38.86
CA VAL A 29 12.32 -6.82 38.17
C VAL A 29 13.11 -5.73 38.91
N ASP A 30 13.03 -5.66 40.24
CA ASP A 30 13.77 -4.69 41.04
C ASP A 30 15.29 -4.89 40.91
N SER A 31 15.77 -6.14 40.91
CA SER A 31 17.20 -6.46 40.69
C SER A 31 17.67 -6.12 39.28
N TRP A 32 16.85 -6.41 38.27
CA TRP A 32 17.12 -6.09 36.87
C TRP A 32 17.17 -4.58 36.63
N LEU A 33 16.21 -3.83 37.18
CA LEU A 33 16.22 -2.36 37.12
C LEU A 33 17.43 -1.78 37.86
N ALA A 34 17.78 -2.29 39.04
CA ALA A 34 18.97 -1.84 39.76
C ALA A 34 20.25 -2.03 38.94
N SER A 35 20.37 -3.15 38.21
CA SER A 35 21.47 -3.41 37.28
C SER A 35 21.51 -2.39 36.14
N LYS A 36 20.37 -2.11 35.48
CA LYS A 36 20.31 -1.18 34.34
C LYS A 36 20.53 0.29 34.73
N TYR A 37 20.17 0.69 35.95
CA TYR A 37 20.34 2.07 36.41
C TYR A 37 21.69 2.35 37.08
N GLN A 38 22.56 1.35 37.29
CA GLN A 38 23.96 1.50 37.72
C GLN A 38 24.15 2.51 38.88
N GLY A 39 23.33 2.39 39.94
CA GLY A 39 23.39 3.26 41.11
C GLY A 39 22.61 4.58 41.01
N ARG A 40 21.90 4.83 39.91
CA ARG A 40 20.90 5.91 39.83
C ARG A 40 19.56 5.46 40.42
N PRO A 41 18.78 6.37 41.04
CA PRO A 41 17.47 6.01 41.56
C PRO A 41 16.52 5.67 40.41
N VAL A 42 15.86 4.52 40.52
CA VAL A 42 14.83 4.09 39.57
C VAL A 42 13.62 5.04 39.69
N PRO A 43 13.09 5.58 38.58
CA PRO A 43 11.89 6.42 38.60
C PRO A 43 10.71 5.73 39.28
N SER A 44 9.90 6.47 40.03
CA SER A 44 8.70 5.90 40.66
C SER A 44 7.66 5.53 39.61
N PHE A 45 7.11 4.32 39.69
CA PHE A 45 6.03 3.86 38.83
C PHE A 45 4.98 3.09 39.63
N GLU A 46 3.79 2.94 39.04
CA GLU A 46 2.69 2.21 39.66
C GLU A 46 2.95 0.69 39.63
N ARG A 47 2.88 0.04 40.79
CA ARG A 47 3.03 -1.42 40.91
C ARG A 47 1.68 -2.11 40.72
N ASN A 48 1.27 -2.26 39.46
CA ASN A 48 0.09 -3.05 39.07
C ASN A 48 0.49 -4.31 38.28
N SER A 49 -0.46 -5.22 38.06
CA SER A 49 -0.21 -6.51 37.36
C SER A 49 0.19 -6.33 35.90
N GLU A 50 -0.34 -5.31 35.22
CA GLU A 50 -0.02 -4.99 33.83
C GLU A 50 1.42 -4.47 33.70
N THR A 51 1.85 -3.62 34.64
CA THR A 51 3.22 -3.12 34.73
C THR A 51 4.20 -4.25 35.03
N LEU A 52 3.87 -5.17 35.94
CA LEU A 52 4.70 -6.36 36.19
C LEU A 52 4.90 -7.17 34.91
N LYS A 53 3.81 -7.49 34.21
CA LYS A 53 3.85 -8.26 32.96
C LYS A 53 4.68 -7.55 31.88
N SER A 54 4.52 -6.24 31.75
CA SER A 54 5.26 -5.42 30.79
C SER A 54 6.75 -5.37 31.11
N LEU A 55 7.11 -5.19 32.39
CA LEU A 55 8.51 -5.14 32.83
C LEU A 55 9.20 -6.51 32.71
N LEU A 56 8.51 -7.61 32.99
CA LEU A 56 9.05 -8.95 32.75
C LEU A 56 9.29 -9.23 31.27
N ALA A 57 8.34 -8.82 30.40
CA ALA A 57 8.51 -8.96 28.96
C ALA A 57 9.69 -8.12 28.44
N LEU A 58 9.86 -6.91 28.98
CA LEU A 58 10.99 -6.04 28.64
C LEU A 58 12.32 -6.58 29.14
N ALA A 59 12.36 -7.12 30.37
CA ALA A 59 13.55 -7.75 30.93
C ALA A 59 14.00 -8.94 30.08
N ASN A 60 13.09 -9.85 29.76
CA ASN A 60 13.36 -11.00 28.90
C ASN A 60 13.79 -10.59 27.49
N SER A 61 13.10 -9.62 26.88
CA SER A 61 13.50 -9.10 25.56
C SER A 61 14.88 -8.47 25.57
N ASN A 62 15.27 -7.84 26.68
CA ASN A 62 16.56 -7.22 26.81
C ASN A 62 17.68 -8.25 27.05
N GLU A 63 17.43 -9.25 27.89
CA GLU A 63 18.36 -10.38 28.09
C GLU A 63 18.60 -11.13 26.78
N ASN A 64 17.53 -11.47 26.02
CA ASN A 64 17.68 -12.09 24.70
C ASN A 64 18.52 -11.23 23.73
N ALA A 65 18.30 -9.91 23.72
CA ALA A 65 19.07 -9.01 22.88
C ALA A 65 20.55 -8.92 23.31
N ASP A 66 20.82 -8.98 24.61
CA ASP A 66 22.18 -9.01 25.15
C ASP A 66 22.87 -10.35 24.80
N GLU A 67 22.17 -11.49 24.89
CA GLU A 67 22.67 -12.82 24.46
C GLU A 67 22.97 -12.88 22.96
N GLU A 68 22.07 -12.36 22.10
CA GLU A 68 22.28 -12.29 20.65
C GLU A 68 23.52 -11.46 20.31
N ARG A 69 23.72 -10.33 21.00
CA ARG A 69 24.92 -9.49 20.81
C ARG A 69 26.19 -10.20 21.22
N GLU A 70 26.17 -10.96 22.31
CA GLU A 70 27.32 -11.73 22.76
C GLU A 70 27.68 -12.86 21.77
N LEU A 71 26.67 -13.52 21.20
CA LEU A 71 26.87 -14.53 20.16
C LEU A 71 27.47 -13.93 18.88
N VAL A 72 26.96 -12.78 18.43
CA VAL A 72 27.52 -12.08 17.26
C VAL A 72 28.96 -11.64 17.53
N ALA A 73 29.23 -11.02 18.68
CA ALA A 73 30.59 -10.61 19.04
C ALA A 73 31.56 -11.79 19.11
N SER A 74 31.13 -12.93 19.67
CA SER A 74 31.95 -14.15 19.71
C SER A 74 32.22 -14.72 18.32
N ALA A 75 31.22 -14.71 17.44
CA ALA A 75 31.36 -15.14 16.06
C ALA A 75 32.31 -14.21 15.27
N GLU A 76 32.22 -12.90 15.47
CA GLU A 76 33.12 -11.91 14.88
C GLU A 76 34.56 -12.11 15.33
N ILE A 77 34.79 -12.32 16.64
CA ILE A 77 36.13 -12.61 17.18
C ILE A 77 36.70 -13.90 16.56
N GLY A 78 35.89 -14.96 16.45
CA GLY A 78 36.29 -16.21 15.81
C GLY A 78 36.65 -16.02 14.34
N ALA A 79 35.80 -15.32 13.59
CA ALA A 79 36.05 -15.02 12.18
C ALA A 79 37.31 -14.17 11.98
N LEU A 80 37.56 -13.18 12.82
CA LEU A 80 38.79 -12.37 12.79
C LEU A 80 40.04 -13.22 13.10
N HIS A 81 39.95 -14.14 14.05
CA HIS A 81 41.03 -15.06 14.36
C HIS A 81 41.34 -16.00 13.19
N ASP A 82 40.32 -16.55 12.52
CA ASP A 82 40.50 -17.42 11.37
C ASP A 82 41.11 -16.68 10.18
N VAL A 83 40.72 -15.43 9.94
CA VAL A 83 41.33 -14.57 8.91
C VAL A 83 42.79 -14.25 9.25
N ALA A 84 43.10 -13.96 10.51
CA ALA A 84 44.47 -13.72 10.95
C ALA A 84 45.35 -14.98 10.80
N ALA A 85 44.82 -16.15 11.17
CA ALA A 85 45.51 -17.43 11.02
C ALA A 85 45.72 -17.83 9.55
N ALA A 86 44.79 -17.44 8.65
CA ALA A 86 44.95 -17.64 7.21
C ALA A 86 45.95 -16.67 6.56
N GLN A 87 46.30 -15.58 7.23
CA GLN A 87 47.28 -14.59 6.77
C GLN A 87 48.73 -14.91 7.21
N ASP A 88 48.94 -15.84 8.14
CA ASP A 88 50.25 -16.38 8.48
C ASP A 88 50.59 -17.54 7.53
N PRO A 89 51.48 -17.35 6.52
CA PRO A 89 51.82 -18.44 5.61
C PRO A 89 52.71 -19.47 6.30
N PRO A 90 52.49 -20.78 6.09
CA PRO A 90 53.50 -21.78 6.42
C PRO A 90 54.73 -21.55 5.51
N GLU A 91 55.90 -21.36 6.11
CA GLU A 91 57.19 -21.32 5.44
C GLU A 91 57.44 -22.66 4.71
N ILE A 92 56.95 -22.79 3.47
CA ILE A 92 57.29 -23.92 2.61
C ILE A 92 57.76 -23.37 1.26
N ASN A 93 59.07 -23.55 1.03
CA ASN A 93 59.77 -23.38 -0.23
C ASN A 93 58.94 -23.93 -1.41
N SER A 94 58.38 -23.05 -2.23
CA SER A 94 57.84 -23.41 -3.54
C SER A 94 58.00 -22.22 -4.48
N GLU A 95 58.70 -22.44 -5.58
CA GLU A 95 58.93 -21.52 -6.70
C GLU A 95 57.65 -21.22 -7.51
N MET A 96 56.49 -21.13 -6.84
CA MET A 96 55.29 -20.56 -7.42
C MET A 96 55.13 -19.12 -6.92
N PRO A 97 54.77 -18.16 -7.79
CA PRO A 97 54.38 -16.83 -7.32
C PRO A 97 53.30 -17.00 -6.25
N PRO A 98 53.38 -16.29 -5.11
CA PRO A 98 52.35 -16.38 -4.08
C PRO A 98 50.99 -16.12 -4.72
N SER A 99 49.98 -16.91 -4.37
CA SER A 99 48.61 -16.87 -4.91
C SER A 99 48.07 -15.43 -5.09
N ASP A 100 48.43 -14.53 -4.17
CA ASP A 100 48.10 -13.11 -4.23
C ASP A 100 48.62 -12.39 -5.48
N THR A 101 49.82 -12.72 -5.97
CA THR A 101 50.40 -12.10 -7.17
C THR A 101 49.76 -12.59 -8.47
N ALA A 102 49.24 -13.82 -8.50
CA ALA A 102 48.45 -14.31 -9.62
C ALA A 102 47.07 -13.64 -9.65
N ARG A 103 46.43 -13.53 -8.48
CA ARG A 103 45.16 -12.81 -8.30
C ARG A 103 45.29 -11.34 -8.70
N GLU A 104 46.31 -10.64 -8.24
CA GLU A 104 46.55 -9.24 -8.60
C GLU A 104 46.80 -9.04 -10.09
N ARG A 105 47.57 -9.93 -10.73
CA ARG A 105 47.75 -9.87 -12.20
C ARG A 105 46.44 -10.09 -12.96
N MET A 106 45.61 -11.04 -12.51
CA MET A 106 44.30 -11.29 -13.13
C MET A 106 43.35 -10.11 -12.93
N LEU A 107 43.27 -9.56 -11.73
CA LEU A 107 42.46 -8.38 -11.43
C LEU A 107 42.94 -7.15 -12.22
N GLY A 108 44.25 -6.94 -12.31
CA GLY A 108 44.84 -5.89 -13.14
C GLY A 108 44.51 -6.05 -14.62
N ALA A 109 44.61 -7.26 -15.17
CA ALA A 109 44.23 -7.53 -16.54
C ALA A 109 42.73 -7.26 -16.78
N VAL A 110 41.84 -7.65 -15.87
CA VAL A 110 40.40 -7.35 -15.96
C VAL A 110 40.16 -5.84 -15.91
N GLN A 111 40.85 -5.13 -15.01
CA GLN A 111 40.77 -3.67 -14.88
C GLN A 111 41.22 -2.94 -16.15
N ASP A 112 42.28 -3.42 -16.79
CA ASP A 112 42.82 -2.81 -18.02
C ASP A 112 41.90 -3.04 -19.23
N HIS A 113 41.23 -4.18 -19.30
CA HIS A 113 40.31 -4.53 -20.40
C HIS A 113 38.85 -4.06 -20.17
N LEU A 114 38.54 -3.48 -19.01
CA LEU A 114 37.22 -2.88 -18.75
C LEU A 114 36.99 -1.63 -19.61
N THR A 115 35.88 -1.65 -20.35
CA THR A 115 35.39 -0.48 -21.09
C THR A 115 35.07 0.68 -20.14
N ARG A 116 34.98 1.91 -20.67
CA ARG A 116 34.64 3.10 -19.85
C ARG A 116 33.31 2.92 -19.13
N GLU A 117 32.33 2.31 -19.80
CA GLU A 117 31.01 1.98 -19.25
C GLU A 117 31.14 0.94 -18.13
N GLY A 118 31.92 -0.13 -18.34
CA GLY A 118 32.15 -1.15 -17.33
C GLY A 118 32.79 -0.60 -16.06
N ARG A 119 33.78 0.29 -16.17
CA ARG A 119 34.38 0.97 -15.00
C ARG A 119 33.37 1.83 -14.25
N THR A 120 32.53 2.55 -15.00
CA THR A 120 31.50 3.43 -14.41
C THR A 120 30.44 2.61 -13.68
N ALA A 121 29.98 1.50 -14.28
CA ALA A 121 29.02 0.59 -13.68
C ALA A 121 29.59 -0.04 -12.40
N LEU A 122 30.82 -0.56 -12.45
CA LEU A 122 31.48 -1.18 -11.29
C LEU A 122 31.66 -0.19 -10.14
N ASN A 123 32.11 1.04 -10.44
CA ASN A 123 32.26 2.08 -9.43
C ASN A 123 30.90 2.51 -8.83
N SER A 124 29.84 2.53 -9.65
CA SER A 124 28.49 2.81 -9.19
C SER A 124 27.97 1.70 -8.27
N MET A 125 28.19 0.43 -8.62
CA MET A 125 27.84 -0.71 -7.77
C MET A 125 28.62 -0.71 -6.45
N ALA A 126 29.92 -0.43 -6.48
CA ALA A 126 30.74 -0.30 -5.26
C ALA A 126 30.22 0.83 -4.37
N THR A 127 29.90 1.99 -4.94
CA THR A 127 29.33 3.12 -4.20
C THR A 127 27.98 2.77 -3.59
N LEU A 128 27.07 2.16 -4.35
CA LEU A 128 25.76 1.73 -3.86
C LEU A 128 25.86 0.64 -2.79
N SER A 129 26.78 -0.31 -2.95
CA SER A 129 27.09 -1.34 -1.97
C SER A 129 27.54 -0.74 -0.64
N CYS A 130 28.42 0.25 -0.66
CA CYS A 130 28.84 0.97 0.55
C CYS A 130 27.69 1.75 1.19
N GLN A 131 26.86 2.43 0.39
CA GLN A 131 25.71 3.19 0.89
C GLN A 131 24.62 2.29 1.50
N LEU A 132 24.40 1.12 0.92
CA LEU A 132 23.42 0.13 1.37
C LEU A 132 24.00 -0.86 2.40
N ALA A 133 25.28 -0.73 2.75
CA ALA A 133 26.01 -1.64 3.64
C ALA A 133 25.89 -3.13 3.25
N VAL A 134 25.91 -3.42 1.94
CA VAL A 134 25.79 -4.79 1.41
C VAL A 134 27.19 -5.36 1.14
N ALA A 135 27.62 -6.36 1.93
CA ALA A 135 28.96 -6.94 1.85
C ALA A 135 29.26 -7.67 0.53
N TYR A 136 28.26 -8.30 -0.08
CA TYR A 136 28.37 -9.01 -1.35
C TYR A 136 27.33 -8.46 -2.33
N PRO A 137 27.65 -7.37 -3.03
CA PRO A 137 26.70 -6.72 -3.92
C PRO A 137 26.46 -7.55 -5.17
N ASP A 138 25.20 -7.92 -5.37
CA ASP A 138 24.70 -8.41 -6.65
C ASP A 138 23.88 -7.29 -7.31
N ALA A 139 23.92 -7.20 -8.64
CA ALA A 139 23.22 -6.13 -9.35
C ALA A 139 21.70 -6.20 -9.12
N GLU A 140 21.14 -7.41 -8.99
CA GLU A 140 19.73 -7.60 -8.72
C GLU A 140 19.37 -7.18 -7.27
N SER A 141 20.20 -7.56 -6.30
CA SER A 141 19.95 -7.22 -4.90
C SER A 141 20.03 -5.70 -4.66
N LEU A 142 21.05 -5.03 -5.21
CA LEU A 142 21.16 -3.57 -5.17
C LEU A 142 19.98 -2.88 -5.87
N GLY A 143 19.54 -3.41 -7.03
CA GLY A 143 18.40 -2.89 -7.77
C GLY A 143 17.09 -2.99 -6.97
N ARG A 144 16.83 -4.14 -6.34
CA ARG A 144 15.65 -4.34 -5.47
C ARG A 144 15.67 -3.39 -4.28
N SER A 145 16.80 -3.23 -3.61
CA SER A 145 16.95 -2.29 -2.49
C SER A 145 16.71 -0.85 -2.94
N MET A 146 17.22 -0.44 -4.10
CA MET A 146 17.00 0.89 -4.65
C MET A 146 15.52 1.16 -4.96
N ILE A 147 14.82 0.19 -5.58
CA ILE A 147 13.38 0.31 -5.85
C ILE A 147 12.59 0.37 -4.54
N GLY A 148 12.95 -0.45 -3.55
CA GLY A 148 12.33 -0.43 -2.22
C GLY A 148 12.46 0.92 -1.54
N LEU A 149 13.68 1.48 -1.51
CA LEU A 149 13.93 2.82 -0.96
C LEU A 149 13.17 3.90 -1.72
N HIS A 150 13.05 3.78 -3.05
CA HIS A 150 12.29 4.73 -3.84
C HIS A 150 10.79 4.67 -3.54
N ALA A 151 10.24 3.47 -3.37
CA ALA A 151 8.85 3.27 -2.97
C ALA A 151 8.58 3.87 -1.58
N GLU A 152 9.45 3.60 -0.61
CA GLU A 152 9.34 4.14 0.75
C GLU A 152 9.43 5.68 0.75
N ALA A 153 10.39 6.25 0.02
CA ALA A 153 10.53 7.70 -0.09
C ALA A 153 9.28 8.35 -0.71
N SER A 154 8.69 7.74 -1.74
CA SER A 154 7.46 8.22 -2.37
C SER A 154 6.26 8.13 -1.43
N GLU A 155 6.12 7.02 -0.70
CA GLU A 155 5.05 6.82 0.27
C GLU A 155 5.13 7.83 1.43
N MET A 156 6.35 8.09 1.93
CA MET A 156 6.61 9.10 2.96
C MET A 156 6.20 10.50 2.48
N GLU A 157 6.56 10.86 1.24
CA GLU A 157 6.22 12.17 0.68
C GLU A 157 4.71 12.32 0.47
N GLN A 158 4.02 11.28 -0.02
CA GLN A 158 2.56 11.27 -0.13
C GLN A 158 1.88 11.42 1.23
N THR A 159 2.40 10.71 2.25
CA THR A 159 1.91 10.82 3.63
C THR A 159 2.11 12.23 4.18
N ARG A 160 3.27 12.85 3.93
CA ARG A 160 3.56 14.23 4.30
C ARG A 160 2.55 15.20 3.71
N VAL A 161 2.22 15.07 2.43
CA VAL A 161 1.21 15.89 1.75
C VAL A 161 -0.17 15.69 2.40
N ARG A 162 -0.59 14.45 2.64
CA ARG A 162 -1.88 14.14 3.28
C ARG A 162 -1.99 14.74 4.68
N VAL A 163 -0.95 14.61 5.50
CA VAL A 163 -0.88 15.21 6.83
C VAL A 163 -0.96 16.73 6.75
N SER A 164 -0.29 17.36 5.78
CA SER A 164 -0.35 18.81 5.60
C SER A 164 -1.76 19.32 5.25
N ILE A 165 -2.51 18.55 4.45
CA ILE A 165 -3.89 18.88 4.10
C ILE A 165 -4.79 18.74 5.33
N LEU A 166 -4.63 17.66 6.10
CA LEU A 166 -5.40 17.43 7.32
C LEU A 166 -5.12 18.52 8.36
N GLN A 167 -3.86 18.93 8.52
CA GLN A 167 -3.50 20.01 9.42
C GLN A 167 -4.20 21.31 9.03
N LYS A 168 -4.14 21.70 7.76
CA LYS A 168 -4.83 22.91 7.27
C LYS A 168 -6.33 22.84 7.52
N TYR A 169 -6.94 21.66 7.33
CA TYR A 169 -8.36 21.46 7.61
C TYR A 169 -8.68 21.63 9.10
N ILE A 170 -7.88 21.04 10.00
CA ILE A 170 -8.03 21.21 11.45
C ILE A 170 -7.86 22.67 11.86
N ASP A 171 -6.88 23.37 11.28
CA ASP A 171 -6.64 24.79 11.56
C ASP A 171 -7.84 25.65 11.12
N GLN A 172 -8.41 25.37 9.95
CA GLN A 172 -9.62 26.05 9.46
C GLN A 172 -10.83 25.76 10.35
N GLU A 173 -11.05 24.50 10.71
CA GLU A 173 -12.18 24.09 11.54
C GLU A 173 -12.07 24.67 12.95
N SER A 174 -10.86 24.69 13.54
CA SER A 174 -10.62 25.31 14.85
C SER A 174 -10.88 26.82 14.82
N ALA A 175 -10.41 27.53 13.79
CA ALA A 175 -10.71 28.95 13.62
C ALA A 175 -12.22 29.21 13.46
N ALA A 176 -12.93 28.35 12.72
CA ALA A 176 -14.38 28.45 12.56
C ALA A 176 -15.13 28.19 13.88
N VAL A 177 -14.69 27.20 14.66
CA VAL A 177 -15.25 26.91 15.99
C VAL A 177 -14.99 28.07 16.95
N ASP A 178 -13.78 28.64 16.96
CA ASP A 178 -13.44 29.79 17.80
C ASP A 178 -14.31 31.01 17.48
N GLU A 179 -14.56 31.29 16.20
CA GLU A 179 -15.44 32.38 15.78
C GLU A 179 -16.91 32.12 16.15
N LEU A 180 -17.37 30.88 16.00
CA LEU A 180 -18.71 30.48 16.46
C LEU A 180 -18.84 30.65 17.97
N LEU A 181 -17.82 30.24 18.73
CA LEU A 181 -17.78 30.34 20.19
C LEU A 181 -17.78 31.81 20.63
N ARG A 182 -17.02 32.66 19.94
CA ARG A 182 -17.04 34.13 20.13
C ARG A 182 -18.44 34.70 19.89
N THR A 183 -19.11 34.26 18.83
CA THR A 183 -20.47 34.69 18.50
C THR A 183 -21.48 34.24 19.56
N LEU A 184 -21.41 32.99 20.00
CA LEU A 184 -22.31 32.42 21.03
C LEU A 184 -22.12 33.06 22.41
N ARG A 185 -20.90 33.51 22.73
CA ARG A 185 -20.59 34.24 23.97
C ARG A 185 -20.95 35.73 23.91
N SER A 186 -21.29 36.26 22.74
CA SER A 186 -21.72 37.65 22.60
C SER A 186 -23.12 37.82 23.21
N ASP A 187 -23.33 38.92 23.92
CA ASP A 187 -24.63 39.30 24.49
C ASP A 187 -25.70 39.56 23.41
N ASP A 188 -25.28 39.72 22.15
CA ASP A 188 -26.17 39.89 20.99
C ASP A 188 -26.74 38.56 20.44
N TYR A 189 -26.23 37.41 20.89
CA TYR A 189 -26.69 36.12 20.39
C TYR A 189 -28.10 35.79 20.86
N LYS A 190 -29.03 35.66 19.91
CA LYS A 190 -30.38 35.16 20.15
C LYS A 190 -30.58 33.86 19.38
N PRO A 191 -30.82 32.71 20.05
CA PRO A 191 -31.08 31.46 19.36
C PRO A 191 -32.32 31.61 18.47
N ALA A 192 -32.22 31.17 17.22
CA ALA A 192 -33.35 31.14 16.31
C ALA A 192 -34.50 30.29 16.87
N ASN A 193 -35.73 30.78 16.78
CA ASN A 193 -36.93 30.15 17.36
C ASN A 193 -37.22 28.73 16.83
N ASP A 194 -36.59 28.33 15.71
CA ASP A 194 -36.77 27.02 15.07
C ASP A 194 -35.63 26.01 15.38
N LEU A 195 -34.63 26.38 16.19
CA LEU A 195 -33.47 25.54 16.53
C LEU A 195 -33.86 24.18 17.13
N ALA A 196 -34.90 24.14 17.97
CA ALA A 196 -35.37 22.91 18.59
C ALA A 196 -35.94 21.92 17.56
N ARG A 197 -36.66 22.43 16.55
CA ARG A 197 -37.21 21.64 15.46
C ARG A 197 -36.10 21.12 14.55
N GLN A 198 -35.15 21.99 14.19
CA GLN A 198 -34.00 21.62 13.36
C GLN A 198 -33.10 20.58 14.04
N ASN A 199 -32.86 20.72 15.35
CA ASN A 199 -32.12 19.71 16.13
C ASN A 199 -32.80 18.34 16.11
N LEU A 200 -34.12 18.30 16.28
CA LEU A 200 -34.88 17.05 16.21
C LEU A 200 -34.78 16.39 14.83
N ASP A 201 -34.86 17.17 13.75
CA ASP A 201 -34.71 16.65 12.39
C ASP A 201 -33.26 16.20 12.11
N MET A 202 -32.25 16.89 12.60
CA MET A 202 -30.85 16.46 12.53
C MET A 202 -30.61 15.16 13.30
N GLN A 203 -31.14 15.03 14.52
CA GLN A 203 -31.07 13.79 15.30
C GLN A 203 -31.75 12.62 14.60
N ARG A 204 -32.90 12.84 13.95
CA ARG A 204 -33.58 11.83 13.13
C ARG A 204 -32.71 11.39 11.93
N ARG A 205 -32.09 12.35 11.23
CA ARG A 205 -31.16 12.06 10.12
C ARG A 205 -29.92 11.31 10.59
N ILE A 206 -29.31 11.71 11.70
CA ILE A 206 -28.16 11.02 12.30
C ILE A 206 -28.53 9.58 12.65
N LYS A 207 -29.68 9.36 13.31
CA LYS A 207 -30.15 7.99 13.61
C LYS A 207 -30.35 7.16 12.35
N ALA A 208 -30.95 7.73 11.30
CA ALA A 208 -31.16 7.05 10.02
C ALA A 208 -29.84 6.71 9.32
N MET A 209 -28.85 7.59 9.35
CA MET A 209 -27.52 7.33 8.77
C MET A 209 -26.71 6.35 9.62
N ALA A 210 -26.75 6.47 10.95
CA ALA A 210 -26.09 5.55 11.87
C ALA A 210 -26.61 4.11 11.72
N ALA A 211 -27.91 3.94 11.47
CA ALA A 211 -28.50 2.64 11.17
C ALA A 211 -27.95 2.00 9.89
N ARG A 212 -27.41 2.78 8.94
CA ARG A 212 -26.78 2.28 7.70
C ARG A 212 -25.29 1.97 7.83
N ILE A 213 -24.64 2.41 8.92
CA ILE A 213 -23.21 2.14 9.15
C ILE A 213 -22.90 0.64 9.21
N PRO A 214 -23.69 -0.20 9.90
CA PRO A 214 -23.50 -1.66 9.89
C PRO A 214 -23.57 -2.24 8.48
N GLU A 215 -24.58 -1.86 7.69
CA GLU A 215 -24.72 -2.34 6.30
C GLU A 215 -23.53 -1.95 5.41
N LEU A 216 -23.01 -0.72 5.58
CA LEU A 216 -21.81 -0.26 4.88
C LEU A 216 -20.55 -1.01 5.35
N ARG A 217 -20.44 -1.27 6.64
CA ARG A 217 -19.34 -2.05 7.22
C ARG A 217 -19.39 -3.49 6.74
N ASP A 218 -20.56 -4.10 6.65
CA ASP A 218 -20.75 -5.46 6.14
C ASP A 218 -20.41 -5.53 4.64
N ARG A 219 -20.79 -4.52 3.85
CA ARG A 219 -20.35 -4.40 2.46
C ARG A 219 -18.83 -4.31 2.35
N ILE A 220 -18.18 -3.44 3.12
CA ILE A 220 -16.71 -3.31 3.13
C ILE A 220 -16.06 -4.62 3.57
N SER A 221 -16.63 -5.31 4.56
CA SER A 221 -16.13 -6.60 5.05
C SER A 221 -16.25 -7.66 3.96
N ASN A 222 -17.38 -7.72 3.25
CA ASN A 222 -17.55 -8.60 2.10
C ASN A 222 -16.54 -8.29 1.00
N PHE A 223 -16.32 -7.02 0.64
CA PHE A 223 -15.27 -6.63 -0.31
C PHE A 223 -13.86 -7.01 0.17
N LYS A 224 -13.56 -6.90 1.47
CA LYS A 224 -12.29 -7.34 2.05
C LYS A 224 -12.13 -8.86 2.02
N HIS A 225 -13.19 -9.62 2.26
CA HIS A 225 -13.16 -11.08 2.14
C HIS A 225 -12.95 -11.53 0.69
N HIS A 226 -13.38 -10.75 -0.31
CA HIS A 226 -13.13 -11.03 -1.72
C HIS A 226 -11.69 -10.67 -2.15
N THR A 227 -10.98 -9.83 -1.39
CA THR A 227 -9.61 -9.40 -1.71
C THR A 227 -8.53 -10.12 -0.91
N VAL A 228 -8.84 -10.65 0.28
CA VAL A 228 -7.89 -11.44 1.10
C VAL A 228 -7.85 -12.91 0.68
N ALA A 229 -8.87 -13.44 0.00
CA ALA A 229 -8.94 -14.85 -0.42
C ALA A 229 -8.33 -15.15 -1.80
N SER A 230 -7.90 -14.15 -2.58
CA SER A 230 -7.20 -14.38 -3.84
C SER A 230 -6.38 -13.16 -4.19
N HIS A 231 -5.08 -13.17 -3.90
CA HIS A 231 -4.18 -12.49 -4.84
C HIS A 231 -4.39 -13.23 -6.16
N PRO A 232 -4.87 -12.56 -7.24
CA PRO A 232 -5.11 -13.22 -8.49
C PRO A 232 -3.81 -13.88 -8.92
N THR A 233 -3.80 -15.21 -8.98
CA THR A 233 -2.63 -15.96 -9.45
C THR A 233 -2.32 -15.47 -10.87
N ILE A 234 -1.04 -15.44 -11.26
CA ILE A 234 -0.62 -15.04 -12.62
C ILE A 234 -1.45 -15.78 -13.69
N GLU A 235 -1.84 -17.03 -13.42
CA GLU A 235 -2.72 -17.84 -14.26
C GLU A 235 -4.16 -17.29 -14.36
N GLN A 236 -4.72 -16.76 -13.27
CA GLN A 236 -6.03 -16.09 -13.28
C GLN A 236 -5.96 -14.76 -14.03
N MET A 237 -4.88 -13.98 -13.84
CA MET A 237 -4.67 -12.74 -14.61
C MET A 237 -4.50 -13.03 -16.10
N ALA A 238 -3.80 -14.09 -16.48
CA ALA A 238 -3.66 -14.49 -17.88
C ALA A 238 -4.99 -14.97 -18.49
N GLN A 239 -5.83 -15.64 -17.69
CA GLN A 239 -7.17 -16.06 -18.14
C GLN A 239 -8.12 -14.86 -18.28
N GLU A 240 -8.08 -13.91 -17.35
CA GLU A 240 -8.83 -12.65 -17.43
C GLU A 240 -8.35 -11.78 -18.60
N GLU A 241 -7.04 -11.71 -18.86
CA GLU A 241 -6.46 -11.02 -20.01
C GLU A 241 -6.92 -11.65 -21.33
N ALA A 242 -6.89 -12.99 -21.43
CA ALA A 242 -7.41 -13.70 -22.60
C ALA A 242 -8.91 -13.44 -22.80
N GLY A 243 -9.70 -13.42 -21.72
CA GLY A 243 -11.12 -13.07 -21.76
C GLY A 243 -11.36 -11.62 -22.20
N TYR A 244 -10.57 -10.69 -21.68
CA TYR A 244 -10.64 -9.27 -22.04
C TYR A 244 -10.26 -9.03 -23.51
N LEU A 245 -9.21 -9.69 -24.01
CA LEU A 245 -8.83 -9.61 -25.42
C LEU A 245 -9.91 -10.20 -26.34
N GLY A 246 -10.56 -11.29 -25.93
CA GLY A 246 -11.73 -11.84 -26.61
C GLY A 246 -12.89 -10.84 -26.67
N LEU A 247 -13.20 -10.21 -25.54
CA LEU A 247 -14.27 -9.20 -25.45
C LEU A 247 -13.93 -7.95 -26.27
N LEU A 248 -12.66 -7.56 -26.34
CA LEU A 248 -12.19 -6.45 -27.15
C LEU A 248 -12.34 -6.76 -28.65
N ALA A 249 -12.07 -8.00 -29.07
CA ALA A 249 -12.29 -8.44 -30.43
C ALA A 249 -13.79 -8.44 -30.78
N GLU A 250 -14.64 -8.95 -29.88
CA GLU A 250 -16.09 -8.92 -30.04
C GLU A 250 -16.63 -7.47 -30.10
N LYS A 251 -16.14 -6.59 -29.22
CA LYS A 251 -16.49 -5.18 -29.21
C LYS A 251 -16.07 -4.48 -30.50
N LYS A 252 -14.91 -4.81 -31.06
CA LYS A 252 -14.48 -4.30 -32.38
C LYS A 252 -15.41 -4.77 -33.50
N SER A 253 -15.77 -6.06 -33.53
CA SER A 253 -16.74 -6.54 -34.54
C SER A 253 -18.11 -5.89 -34.38
N LEU A 254 -18.58 -5.69 -33.14
CA LEU A 254 -19.85 -5.01 -32.88
C LEU A 254 -19.78 -3.53 -33.25
N ASP A 255 -18.67 -2.86 -32.97
CA ASP A 255 -18.47 -1.47 -33.40
C ASP A 255 -18.45 -1.36 -34.92
N GLU A 256 -17.82 -2.30 -35.63
CA GLU A 256 -17.84 -2.37 -37.10
C GLU A 256 -19.26 -2.63 -37.64
N ASP A 257 -20.05 -3.48 -36.98
CA ASP A 257 -21.45 -3.71 -37.31
C ASP A 257 -22.33 -2.48 -37.03
N VAL A 258 -22.07 -1.76 -35.93
CA VAL A 258 -22.81 -0.55 -35.56
C VAL A 258 -22.42 0.64 -36.42
N ASP A 259 -21.16 0.74 -36.86
CA ASP A 259 -20.69 1.82 -37.73
C ASP A 259 -21.38 1.82 -39.10
N GLN A 260 -21.81 0.65 -39.59
CA GLN A 260 -22.68 0.53 -40.77
C GLN A 260 -24.02 1.26 -40.60
N PHE A 261 -24.42 1.55 -39.36
CA PHE A 261 -25.66 2.24 -38.99
C PHE A 261 -25.41 3.64 -38.40
N SER A 262 -24.18 4.15 -38.40
CA SER A 262 -23.79 5.45 -37.82
C SER A 262 -24.52 6.67 -38.42
N GLY A 263 -25.17 6.50 -39.58
CA GLY A 263 -26.01 7.53 -40.22
C GLY A 263 -27.47 7.53 -39.78
N LEU A 264 -27.91 6.59 -38.93
CA LEU A 264 -29.31 6.50 -38.49
C LEU A 264 -29.52 7.28 -37.18
N PRO A 265 -30.56 8.13 -37.07
CA PRO A 265 -30.89 8.81 -35.83
C PRO A 265 -31.21 7.83 -34.69
N ASP A 266 -30.73 8.12 -33.46
CA ASP A 266 -30.93 7.32 -32.24
C ASP A 266 -32.41 6.99 -31.91
N ASN A 267 -33.36 7.71 -32.52
CA ASN A 267 -34.79 7.46 -32.38
C ASN A 267 -35.31 6.58 -33.54
N VAL A 268 -35.74 5.36 -33.22
CA VAL A 268 -36.32 4.37 -34.14
C VAL A 268 -37.42 4.95 -35.05
N LYS A 269 -38.22 5.90 -34.55
CA LYS A 269 -39.27 6.54 -35.37
C LYS A 269 -38.70 7.51 -36.42
N MET A 270 -37.63 8.22 -36.08
CA MET A 270 -36.93 9.14 -36.98
C MET A 270 -36.13 8.38 -38.04
N ALA A 271 -35.41 7.33 -37.64
CA ALA A 271 -34.71 6.44 -38.55
C ALA A 271 -35.63 5.80 -39.60
N ARG A 272 -36.85 5.40 -39.20
CA ARG A 272 -37.87 4.90 -40.15
C ARG A 272 -38.38 5.97 -41.10
N ALA A 273 -38.54 7.21 -40.62
CA ALA A 273 -38.99 8.32 -41.46
C ALA A 273 -37.93 8.69 -42.52
N GLU A 274 -36.66 8.70 -42.15
CA GLU A 274 -35.54 8.99 -43.05
C GLU A 274 -35.33 7.86 -44.08
N LEU A 275 -35.48 6.60 -43.67
CA LEU A 275 -35.43 5.46 -44.58
C LEU A 275 -36.57 5.49 -45.60
N GLU A 276 -37.78 5.87 -45.17
CA GLU A 276 -38.94 6.00 -46.07
C GLU A 276 -38.78 7.21 -47.02
N HIS A 277 -38.17 8.30 -46.56
CA HIS A 277 -37.81 9.44 -47.40
C HIS A 277 -36.80 9.04 -48.50
N LEU A 278 -35.71 8.35 -48.14
CA LEU A 278 -34.71 7.87 -49.10
C LEU A 278 -35.31 6.88 -50.10
N ARG A 279 -36.23 6.00 -49.66
CA ARG A 279 -36.97 5.11 -50.57
C ARG A 279 -37.84 5.88 -51.55
N ALA A 280 -38.53 6.92 -51.09
CA ALA A 280 -39.36 7.77 -51.95
C ALA A 280 -38.49 8.51 -52.99
N GLU A 281 -37.30 8.95 -52.61
CA GLU A 281 -36.34 9.61 -53.50
C GLU A 281 -35.79 8.65 -54.57
N VAL A 282 -35.39 7.43 -54.18
CA VAL A 282 -34.97 6.38 -55.14
C VAL A 282 -36.10 6.04 -56.11
N LEU A 283 -37.34 5.92 -55.62
CA LEU A 283 -38.50 5.68 -56.49
C LEU A 283 -38.76 6.85 -57.44
N ALA A 284 -38.58 8.10 -56.99
CA ALA A 284 -38.73 9.28 -57.84
C ALA A 284 -37.65 9.34 -58.92
N ILE A 285 -36.38 9.07 -58.58
CA ILE A 285 -35.28 8.98 -59.53
C ILE A 285 -35.51 7.84 -60.52
N THR A 286 -35.98 6.69 -60.05
CA THR A 286 -36.29 5.53 -60.91
C THR A 286 -37.42 5.86 -61.89
N ARG A 287 -38.51 6.48 -61.42
CA ARG A 287 -39.60 6.94 -62.30
C ARG A 287 -39.12 7.98 -63.30
N HIS A 288 -38.26 8.90 -62.88
CA HIS A 288 -37.70 9.92 -63.78
C HIS A 288 -36.83 9.28 -64.86
N ARG A 289 -35.97 8.34 -64.48
CA ARG A 289 -35.18 7.52 -65.42
C ARG A 289 -36.10 6.79 -66.39
N ASP A 290 -37.14 6.13 -65.89
CA ASP A 290 -38.06 5.36 -66.71
C ASP A 290 -38.85 6.26 -67.66
N THR A 291 -39.26 7.46 -67.22
CA THR A 291 -39.92 8.47 -68.08
C THR A 291 -39.00 8.98 -69.18
N ILE A 292 -37.72 9.25 -68.86
CA ILE A 292 -36.71 9.64 -69.86
C ILE A 292 -36.47 8.48 -70.83
N PHE A 293 -36.39 7.26 -70.32
CA PHE A 293 -36.17 6.06 -71.12
C PHE A 293 -37.35 5.80 -72.07
N GLU A 294 -38.58 5.87 -71.57
CA GLU A 294 -39.80 5.79 -72.40
C GLU A 294 -39.81 6.89 -73.47
N GLY A 295 -39.47 8.13 -73.13
CA GLY A 295 -39.38 9.23 -74.09
C GLY A 295 -38.28 9.06 -75.15
N LEU A 296 -37.19 8.36 -74.83
CA LEU A 296 -36.15 7.97 -75.80
C LEU A 296 -36.63 6.81 -76.69
N VAL A 297 -37.27 5.81 -76.10
CA VAL A 297 -37.84 4.66 -76.82
C VAL A 297 -38.94 5.11 -77.78
N GLU A 298 -39.84 6.03 -77.40
CA GLU A 298 -40.89 6.57 -78.26
C GLU A 298 -40.35 7.42 -79.43
N ARG A 299 -39.20 8.09 -79.24
CA ARG A 299 -38.51 8.84 -80.31
C ARG A 299 -37.80 7.94 -81.31
N GLU A 300 -37.26 6.81 -80.85
CA GLU A 300 -36.58 5.81 -81.68
C GLU A 300 -37.56 4.76 -82.26
N SER A 301 -38.79 4.70 -81.75
CA SER A 301 -39.85 3.81 -82.24
C SER A 301 -40.43 4.33 -83.56
N PRO A 302 -40.33 3.58 -84.68
CA PRO A 302 -40.96 3.97 -85.93
C PRO A 302 -42.48 3.99 -85.75
N ARG A 303 -43.12 5.16 -85.98
CA ARG A 303 -44.58 5.25 -86.09
C ARG A 303 -45.04 4.25 -87.16
N LYS A 304 -45.72 3.17 -86.76
CA LYS A 304 -46.54 2.38 -87.69
C LYS A 304 -47.65 3.30 -88.19
N GLY A 305 -47.49 3.77 -89.42
CA GLY A 305 -48.50 4.48 -90.17
C GLY A 305 -49.74 3.62 -90.39
N HIS A 306 -50.85 4.33 -90.61
CA HIS A 306 -52.06 3.83 -91.27
C HIS A 306 -51.75 3.10 -92.58
#